data_AF-A0A2D6HMS2-F1
#
_entry.id   AF-A0A2D6HMS2-F1
#
_cell.length_a   1.000
_cell.length_b   1.000
_cell.length_c   1.000
_cell.angle_alpha   90.00
_cell.angle_beta   90.00
_cell.angle_gamma   90.00
#
_symmetry.space_group_name_H-M   'P 1'
#
loop_
_entity.id
_entity.type
_entity.pdbx_description
1 polymer ?
#
loop_
_entity_poly.entity_id
_entity_poly.type
_entity_poly.pdbx_seq_one_letter_code
_entity_poly.pdbx_strand_id
1 'polypeptide(L)'
;MQQHHHASSTSHAPSYAVYSFQHQESQKKGSQWRVHGHCEQKDEALWIAEQLSRCEEVARVEIRLQGLDEKTNKYKDKCIKQFKKETPQKSLLARLFSFFK
;
A
#
# COMPACT_ATOMS: atom_id res chain seq x y z
N MET A 1 -29.34 -29.08 32.99
CA MET A 1 -28.95 -27.74 32.53
C MET A 1 -27.44 -27.63 32.58
N GLN A 2 -26.78 -27.52 31.43
CA GLN A 2 -25.47 -26.88 31.28
C GLN A 2 -25.24 -26.68 29.78
N GLN A 3 -25.63 -25.51 29.30
CA GLN A 3 -25.30 -25.06 27.95
C GLN A 3 -23.86 -24.55 28.00
N HIS A 4 -22.96 -25.27 27.35
CA HIS A 4 -21.60 -24.81 27.11
C HIS A 4 -21.66 -23.66 26.11
N HIS A 5 -21.52 -22.43 26.61
CA HIS A 5 -21.27 -21.27 25.77
C HIS A 5 -19.89 -21.43 25.14
N HIS A 6 -19.85 -21.90 23.89
CA HIS A 6 -18.70 -21.72 23.03
C HIS A 6 -18.57 -20.22 22.74
N ALA A 7 -17.75 -19.53 23.55
CA ALA A 7 -17.23 -18.23 23.16
C ALA A 7 -16.30 -18.48 21.97
N SER A 8 -16.84 -18.36 20.76
CA SER A 8 -16.07 -18.27 19.53
C SER A 8 -15.24 -17.00 19.59
N SER A 9 -14.06 -17.07 20.22
CA SER A 9 -13.04 -16.05 20.09
C SER A 9 -12.47 -16.14 18.67
N THR A 10 -13.19 -15.59 17.71
CA THR A 10 -12.66 -15.33 16.37
C THR A 10 -11.60 -14.26 16.53
N SER A 11 -10.37 -14.65 16.89
CA SER A 11 -9.22 -13.78 16.70
C SER A 11 -9.14 -13.52 15.20
N HIS A 12 -9.68 -12.39 14.74
CA HIS A 12 -9.51 -11.97 13.36
C HIS A 12 -8.01 -11.87 13.12
N ALA A 13 -7.49 -12.78 12.31
CA ALA A 13 -6.08 -12.79 11.95
C ALA A 13 -5.73 -11.42 11.34
N PRO A 14 -4.54 -10.88 11.63
CA PRO A 14 -4.10 -9.63 11.01
C PRO A 14 -4.18 -9.76 9.48
N SER A 15 -4.88 -8.83 8.83
CA SER A 15 -4.91 -8.78 7.36
C SER A 15 -3.93 -7.71 6.86
N TYR A 16 -3.36 -7.93 5.69
CA TYR A 16 -2.38 -7.05 5.06
C TYR A 16 -2.95 -6.59 3.72
N ALA A 17 -2.94 -5.28 3.49
CA ALA A 17 -3.32 -4.68 2.21
C ALA A 17 -2.09 -4.08 1.53
N VAL A 18 -1.96 -4.32 0.23
CA VAL A 18 -0.86 -3.78 -0.58
C VAL A 18 -1.37 -2.66 -1.47
N TYR A 19 -0.75 -1.49 -1.34
CA TYR A 19 -1.11 -0.28 -2.07
C TYR A 19 0.03 0.14 -2.99
N SER A 20 -0.29 0.62 -4.19
CA SER A 20 0.65 1.38 -5.01
C SER A 20 0.19 2.83 -5.20
N PHE A 21 1.16 3.73 -5.27
CA PHE A 21 0.98 5.14 -5.52
C PHE A 21 1.70 5.51 -6.81
N GLN A 22 0.94 6.05 -7.75
CA GLN A 22 1.44 6.44 -9.05
C GLN A 22 1.23 7.95 -9.26
N HIS A 23 2.28 8.62 -9.74
CA HIS A 23 2.17 9.94 -10.36
C HIS A 23 1.89 9.72 -11.84
N GLN A 24 0.72 10.10 -12.35
CA GLN A 24 0.53 10.09 -13.80
C GLN A 24 1.30 11.25 -14.42
N GLU A 25 1.96 11.00 -15.56
CA GLU A 25 2.74 12.02 -16.28
C GLU A 25 1.87 13.19 -16.77
N SER A 26 0.57 12.98 -16.96
CA SER A 26 -0.37 14.03 -17.35
C SER A 26 -0.90 14.79 -16.14
N GLN A 27 -0.64 16.10 -16.09
CA GLN A 27 -1.11 17.00 -15.03
C GLN A 27 -2.64 17.05 -14.86
N LYS A 28 -3.42 16.51 -15.81
CA LYS A 28 -4.89 16.45 -15.72
C LYS A 28 -5.41 15.33 -14.84
N LYS A 29 -4.62 14.30 -14.56
CA LYS A 29 -4.99 13.17 -13.70
C LYS A 29 -4.04 13.18 -12.51
N GLY A 30 -4.55 13.64 -11.36
CA GLY A 30 -3.78 13.73 -10.14
C GLY A 30 -3.20 12.39 -9.69
N SER A 31 -2.32 12.43 -8.70
CA SER A 31 -1.72 11.22 -8.14
C SER A 31 -2.79 10.32 -7.52
N GLN A 32 -2.68 9.01 -7.76
CA GLN A 32 -3.71 8.05 -7.33
C GLN A 32 -3.10 6.90 -6.52
N TRP A 33 -3.83 6.50 -5.48
CA TRP A 33 -3.61 5.25 -4.75
C TRP A 33 -4.44 4.12 -5.35
N ARG A 34 -3.84 2.94 -5.49
CA ARG A 34 -4.50 1.71 -5.92
C ARG A 34 -4.26 0.60 -4.91
N VAL A 35 -5.27 -0.24 -4.68
CA VAL A 35 -5.20 -1.43 -3.82
C VAL A 35 -5.05 -2.65 -4.72
N HIS A 36 -4.09 -3.51 -4.41
CA HIS A 36 -3.79 -4.72 -5.20
C HIS A 36 -4.34 -6.01 -4.59
N GLY A 37 -4.81 -5.95 -3.34
CA GLY A 37 -5.42 -7.08 -2.67
C GLY A 37 -5.25 -7.04 -1.16
N HIS A 38 -5.91 -7.97 -0.50
CA HIS A 38 -5.77 -8.25 0.93
C HIS A 38 -5.27 -9.69 1.10
N CYS A 39 -4.30 -9.89 1.98
CA CYS A 39 -3.72 -11.19 2.29
C CYS A 39 -3.64 -11.38 3.80
N GLU A 40 -3.72 -12.62 4.27
CA GLU A 40 -3.62 -12.95 5.70
C GLU A 40 -2.16 -13.17 6.13
N GLN A 41 -1.27 -13.41 5.16
CA GLN A 41 0.14 -13.67 5.39
C GLN A 41 1.00 -12.47 5.04
N LYS A 42 1.91 -12.10 5.95
CA LYS A 42 2.84 -10.99 5.76
C LYS A 42 3.79 -11.22 4.59
N ASP A 43 4.25 -12.46 4.41
CA ASP A 43 5.24 -12.80 3.39
C ASP A 43 4.65 -12.71 1.97
N GLU A 44 3.37 -13.07 1.83
CA GLU A 44 2.61 -12.85 0.60
C GLU A 44 2.51 -11.35 0.28
N ALA A 45 2.17 -10.53 1.28
CA ALA A 45 2.11 -9.07 1.12
C ALA A 45 3.46 -8.49 0.65
N LEU A 46 4.57 -8.99 1.22
CA LEU A 46 5.93 -8.59 0.86
C LEU A 46 6.26 -9.00 -0.57
N TRP A 47 5.92 -10.23 -0.96
CA TRP A 47 6.15 -10.72 -2.30
C TRP A 47 5.39 -9.90 -3.35
N ILE A 48 4.09 -9.62 -3.12
CA ILE A 48 3.28 -8.76 -4.00
C ILE A 48 3.90 -7.37 -4.11
N ALA A 49 4.28 -6.76 -2.99
CA ALA A 49 4.87 -5.42 -2.99
C ALA A 49 6.20 -5.36 -3.77
N GLU A 50 7.01 -6.41 -3.67
CA GLU A 50 8.25 -6.54 -4.42
C GLU A 50 7.97 -6.66 -5.92
N GLN A 51 7.01 -7.50 -6.33
CA GLN A 51 6.63 -7.63 -7.74
C GLN A 51 6.13 -6.30 -8.31
N LEU A 52 5.25 -5.59 -7.58
CA LEU A 52 4.75 -4.28 -7.99
C LEU A 52 5.86 -3.24 -8.17
N SER A 53 6.86 -3.25 -7.26
CA SER A 53 7.99 -2.31 -7.36
C SER A 53 8.83 -2.50 -8.64
N ARG A 54 8.84 -3.73 -9.18
CA ARG A 54 9.56 -4.14 -10.38
C ARG A 54 8.74 -3.95 -11.66
N CYS A 55 7.46 -4.29 -11.63
CA CYS A 55 6.60 -4.33 -12.81
C CYS A 55 6.00 -2.98 -13.19
N GLU A 56 5.75 -2.08 -12.23
CA GLU A 56 5.09 -0.80 -12.51
C GLU A 56 6.04 0.40 -12.32
N GLU A 57 5.77 1.48 -13.07
CA GLU A 57 6.32 2.80 -12.78
C GLU A 57 5.51 3.46 -11.67
N VAL A 58 5.69 2.93 -10.46
CA VAL A 58 5.06 3.44 -9.24
C VAL A 58 6.08 4.26 -8.45
N ALA A 59 5.63 5.39 -7.90
CA ALA A 59 6.46 6.23 -7.05
C ALA A 59 6.66 5.60 -5.67
N ARG A 60 5.64 4.85 -5.22
CA ARG A 60 5.64 4.25 -3.89
C ARG A 60 4.74 3.02 -3.83
N VAL A 61 5.16 2.02 -3.07
CA VAL A 61 4.34 0.87 -2.65
C VAL A 61 4.30 0.85 -1.13
N GLU A 62 3.13 0.59 -0.55
CA GLU A 62 2.92 0.47 0.89
C GLU A 62 2.23 -0.85 1.23
N ILE A 63 2.75 -1.53 2.24
CA ILE A 63 2.05 -2.63 2.89
C ILE A 63 1.46 -2.07 4.18
N ARG A 64 0.15 -2.26 4.35
CA ARG A 64 -0.57 -1.78 5.51
C ARG A 64 -1.25 -2.93 6.24
N LEU A 65 -1.12 -2.93 7.56
CA LEU A 65 -1.86 -3.80 8.45
C LEU A 65 -3.29 -3.25 8.57
N GLN A 66 -4.24 -4.10 8.24
CA GLN A 66 -5.68 -3.87 8.29
C GLN A 66 -6.27 -4.76 9.38
N GLY A 67 -7.07 -4.16 10.26
CA GLY A 67 -7.80 -4.90 11.29
C GLY A 67 -8.95 -4.08 11.85
N LEU A 68 -10.10 -4.73 12.05
CA LEU A 68 -11.23 -4.12 12.73
C LEU A 68 -10.96 -4.15 14.24
N ASP A 69 -10.97 -2.99 14.88
CA ASP A 69 -10.99 -2.93 16.33
C ASP A 69 -12.43 -3.19 16.80
N GLU A 70 -12.70 -4.40 17.27
CA GLU A 70 -14.03 -4.85 17.69
C GLU A 70 -14.65 -3.99 18.79
N LYS A 71 -13.83 -3.37 19.65
CA LYS A 71 -14.31 -2.52 20.75
C LYS A 71 -14.79 -1.16 20.26
N THR A 72 -14.16 -0.64 19.22
CA THR A 72 -14.47 0.70 18.68
C THR A 72 -15.21 0.66 17.35
N ASN A 73 -15.35 -0.53 16.76
CA ASN A 73 -15.82 -0.77 15.40
C ASN A 73 -15.11 0.09 14.34
N LYS A 74 -13.83 0.40 14.57
CA LYS A 74 -13.00 1.21 13.68
C LYS A 74 -11.97 0.34 12.99
N TYR A 75 -11.82 0.52 11.68
CA TYR A 75 -10.71 -0.05 10.95
C TYR A 75 -9.39 0.64 11.36
N LYS A 76 -8.44 -0.15 11.83
CA LYS A 76 -7.05 0.27 11.99
C LYS A 76 -6.34 0.01 10.67
N ASP A 77 -5.86 1.10 10.08
CA ASP A 77 -4.97 1.08 8.93
C ASP A 77 -3.59 1.59 9.35
N LYS A 78 -2.60 0.70 9.40
CA LYS A 78 -1.22 1.05 9.78
C LYS A 78 -0.25 0.64 8.71
N CYS A 79 0.45 1.60 8.10
CA CYS A 79 1.59 1.30 7.23
C CYS A 79 2.70 0.61 8.04
N ILE A 80 3.12 -0.57 7.58
CA ILE A 80 4.15 -1.39 8.23
C ILE A 80 5.41 -1.52 7.39
N LYS A 81 5.32 -1.31 6.08
CA LYS A 81 6.47 -1.33 5.17
C LYS A 81 6.18 -0.44 3.97
N GLN A 82 7.22 0.24 3.50
CA GLN A 82 7.15 1.13 2.35
C GLN A 82 8.35 0.91 1.44
N PHE A 83 8.09 0.89 0.14
CA PHE A 83 9.08 0.88 -0.92
C PHE A 83 8.91 2.19 -1.68
N LYS A 84 9.95 3.03 -1.70
CA LYS A 84 9.97 4.24 -2.53
C LYS A 84 10.85 3.96 -3.72
N LYS A 85 10.33 4.22 -4.92
CA LYS A 85 11.17 4.26 -6.11
C LYS A 85 11.74 5.66 -6.18
N GLU A 86 13.05 5.79 -6.14
CA GLU A 86 13.69 7.07 -6.39
C GLU A 86 13.34 7.46 -7.83
N THR A 87 12.41 8.40 -7.99
CA THR A 87 12.25 9.06 -9.28
C THR A 87 13.58 9.74 -9.57
N PRO A 88 14.21 9.52 -10.74
CA PRO A 88 15.32 10.35 -11.16
C PRO A 88 14.77 11.77 -11.14
N GLN A 89 15.24 12.60 -10.20
CA GLN A 89 14.95 14.02 -10.23
C GLN A 89 15.43 14.48 -11.61
N LYS A 90 14.50 14.71 -12.54
CA LYS A 90 14.79 15.49 -13.74
C LYS A 90 15.16 16.85 -13.20
N SER A 91 16.47 17.03 -12.98
CA SER A 91 17.08 18.22 -12.43
C SER A 91 16.44 19.43 -13.08
N LEU A 92 16.03 20.42 -12.29
CA LEU A 92 15.51 21.70 -12.80
C LEU A 92 16.46 22.32 -13.83
N LEU A 93 17.76 22.02 -13.74
CA LEU A 93 18.76 22.42 -14.73
C LEU A 93 18.52 21.81 -16.11
N ALA A 94 18.04 20.56 -16.20
CA ALA A 94 17.73 19.92 -17.48
C ALA A 94 16.58 20.60 -18.24
N ARG A 95 15.68 21.30 -17.53
CA ARG A 95 14.61 22.13 -18.15
C ARG A 95 15.11 23.49 -18.61
N LEU A 96 16.14 24.05 -17.97
CA LEU A 96 16.73 25.33 -18.37
C LEU A 96 17.56 25.18 -19.66
N PHE A 97 18.21 24.05 -19.88
CA PHE A 97 19.02 23.82 -21.09
C PHE A 97 18.23 23.45 -22.35
N SER A 98 16.93 23.10 -22.26
CA SER A 98 16.09 22.86 -23.45
C SER A 98 15.55 24.14 -24.09
N PHE A 99 15.69 25.29 -23.45
CA PHE A 99 15.23 26.59 -23.98
C PHE A 99 16.29 27.34 -24.80
N PHE A 100 17.54 26.86 -24.83
CA PHE A 100 18.65 27.49 -25.56
C PHE A 100 19.02 26.77 -26.86
N LYS A 101 18.13 25.95 -27.44
CA LYS A 101 18.35 25.33 -28.75
C LYS A 101 17.41 25.90 -29.80
#